data_AF-A0A6I7NF78-F1
#
_entry.id   AF-A0A6I7NF78-F1
#
_cell.length_a   1.000
_cell.length_b   1.000
_cell.length_c   1.000
_cell.angle_alpha   90.00
_cell.angle_beta   90.00
_cell.angle_gamma   90.00
#
_symmetry.space_group_name_H-M   'P 1'
#
loop_
_entity.id
_entity.type
_entity.pdbx_description
1 polymer ?
#
loop_
_entity_poly.entity_id
_entity_poly.type
_entity_poly.pdbx_seq_one_letter_code
_entity_poly.pdbx_strand_id
1 'polypeptide(L)' 'MTQTKPDISTFQGLILALQSYWAEQGCVILQPYDMEMGAGTFHTATF' A
#
# COMPACT_ATOMS: atom_id res chain seq x y z
N MET A 1 -8.01 17.21 11.78
CA MET A 1 -8.03 17.04 10.31
C MET A 1 -8.91 15.83 10.03
N THR A 2 -10.06 16.01 9.39
CA THR A 2 -11.02 14.92 9.15
C THR A 2 -10.52 14.04 8.02
N GLN A 3 -10.10 12.81 8.32
CA GLN A 3 -9.72 11.83 7.31
C GLN A 3 -11.01 11.30 6.65
N THR A 4 -11.20 11.60 5.37
CA THR A 4 -12.31 11.04 4.58
C THR A 4 -12.00 9.58 4.28
N LYS A 5 -12.89 8.65 4.68
CA LYS A 5 -12.75 7.22 4.39
C LYS A 5 -12.65 7.01 2.87
N PRO A 6 -11.68 6.20 2.38
CA PRO A 6 -11.54 5.95 0.94
C PRO A 6 -12.75 5.19 0.38
N ASP A 7 -13.16 5.54 -0.84
CA ASP A 7 -14.18 4.81 -1.60
C ASP A 7 -13.59 3.54 -2.23
N ILE A 8 -13.82 2.40 -1.56
CA ILE A 8 -13.30 1.09 -1.94
C ILE A 8 -13.84 0.54 -3.27
N SER A 9 -14.87 1.16 -3.85
CA SER A 9 -15.35 0.79 -5.18
C SER A 9 -14.41 1.25 -6.30
N THR A 10 -13.53 2.22 -6.01
CA THR A 10 -12.49 2.68 -6.93
C THR A 10 -11.17 1.93 -6.70
N PHE A 11 -10.38 1.76 -7.76
CA PHE A 11 -9.06 1.12 -7.64
C PHE A 11 -8.12 1.88 -6.70
N GLN A 12 -8.08 3.21 -6.82
CA GLN A 12 -7.30 4.08 -5.92
C GLN A 12 -7.79 3.98 -4.47
N GLY A 13 -9.10 3.98 -4.25
CA GLY A 13 -9.66 3.87 -2.90
C GLY A 13 -9.41 2.49 -2.27
N LEU A 14 -9.42 1.41 -3.06
CA LEU A 14 -9.00 0.08 -2.60
C LEU A 14 -7.52 0.09 -2.16
N ILE A 15 -6.62 0.67 -2.95
CA ILE A 15 -5.19 0.78 -2.60
C ILE A 15 -5.02 1.57 -1.29
N LEU A 16 -5.67 2.73 -1.17
CA LEU A 16 -5.61 3.57 0.02
C LEU A 16 -6.17 2.86 1.25
N ALA A 17 -7.27 2.11 1.11
CA ALA A 17 -7.86 1.35 2.21
C ALA A 17 -6.90 0.26 2.75
N LEU A 18 -6.20 -0.45 1.86
CA LEU A 18 -5.20 -1.45 2.23
C LEU A 18 -3.99 -0.80 2.91
N GLN A 19 -3.50 0.32 2.39
CA GLN A 19 -2.40 1.07 3.00
C GLN A 19 -2.74 1.54 4.42
N SER A 20 -3.93 2.11 4.62
CA SER A 20 -4.40 2.53 5.95
C SER A 20 -4.52 1.34 6.91
N TYR A 21 -5.13 0.25 6.47
CA TYR A 21 -5.29 -0.95 7.30
C TYR A 21 -3.94 -1.48 7.79
N TRP A 22 -2.96 -1.66 6.90
CA TRP A 22 -1.65 -2.19 7.28
C TRP A 22 -0.83 -1.21 8.12
N ALA A 23 -0.98 0.10 7.89
CA ALA A 23 -0.37 1.11 8.76
C ALA A 23 -0.91 1.02 10.21
N GLU A 24 -2.21 0.79 10.38
CA GLU A 24 -2.83 0.55 11.70
C GLU A 24 -2.35 -0.76 12.35
N GLN A 25 -1.97 -1.77 11.56
CA GLN A 25 -1.33 -3.00 12.07
C GLN A 25 0.17 -2.82 12.41
N GLY A 26 0.72 -1.61 12.25
CA GLY A 26 2.12 -1.30 12.54
C GLY A 26 3.08 -1.60 11.38
N CYS A 27 2.58 -1.85 10.17
CA CYS A 27 3.43 -2.02 8.99
C CYS A 27 3.92 -0.66 8.46
N VAL A 28 5.16 -0.63 7.97
CA VAL A 28 5.68 0.51 7.20
C VAL A 28 5.16 0.42 5.77
N ILE A 29 4.57 1.51 5.27
CA ILE A 29 4.08 1.60 3.89
C ILE A 29 5.21 2.09 2.99
N LEU A 30 5.76 1.19 2.18
CA LEU A 30 6.83 1.48 1.23
C LEU A 30 6.28 1.84 -0.15
N GLN A 31 7.08 2.61 -0.90
CA GLN A 31 6.79 2.93 -2.30
C GLN A 31 7.19 1.78 -3.22
N PRO A 32 6.61 1.69 -4.43
CA PRO A 32 7.08 0.76 -5.44
C PRO A 32 8.57 0.96 -5.75
N TYR A 33 9.25 -0.15 -6.06
CA TYR A 33 10.63 -0.11 -6.49
C TYR A 33 10.74 0.42 -7.92
N ASP A 34 11.81 1.16 -8.22
CA ASP A 34 12.02 1.88 -9.48
C ASP A 34 12.66 1.03 -10.59
N MET A 35 12.63 -0.29 -10.44
CA MET A 35 13.09 -1.26 -11.44
C MET A 35 11.99 -2.29 -11.74
N GLU A 36 12.02 -2.86 -12.95
CA GLU A 36 11.07 -3.90 -13.35
C GLU A 36 11.26 -5.17 -12.51
N MET A 37 10.17 -5.63 -11.91
CA MET A 37 10.14 -6.82 -11.06
C MET A 37 8.89 -7.64 -11.37
N GLY A 38 9.02 -8.97 -11.38
CA GLY A 38 7.89 -9.87 -11.66
C GLY A 38 6.88 -10.01 -10.52
N ALA A 39 7.29 -9.73 -9.28
CA ALA A 39 6.46 -9.79 -8.08
C ALA A 39 7.03 -8.94 -6.94
N GLY A 40 6.18 -8.52 -6.00
CA GLY A 40 6.60 -7.75 -4.82
C GLY A 40 7.62 -8.47 -3.93
N THR A 41 7.66 -9.80 -3.96
CA THR A 41 8.66 -10.62 -3.24
C THR A 41 10.10 -10.38 -3.71
N PHE A 42 10.30 -9.83 -4.90
CA PHE A 42 11.64 -9.46 -5.38
C PHE A 42 12.10 -8.10 -4.83
N HIS A 43 11.23 -7.33 -4.18
CA HIS A 43 11.65 -6.09 -3.53
C HIS A 43 12.64 -6.39 -2.39
N THR A 44 13.70 -5.60 -2.32
CA THR A 44 14.72 -5.61 -1.26
C THR A 44 14.18 -5.43 0.17
N ALA A 45 12.90 -5.05 0.33
CA ALA A 45 12.25 -4.93 1.63
C ALA A 45 11.58 -6.23 2.09
N THR A 46 11.62 -7.29 1.28
CA THR A 46 11.01 -8.59 1.57
C THR A 46 12.05 -9.71 1.65
N PHE A 47 12.94 -9.85 0.65
CA PHE A 47 13.97 -10.89 0.58
C PHE A 47 15.37 -10.32 0.84
#